data_AF-A0A3B1K7I9-F1
#
_entry.id   AF-A0A3B1K7I9-F1
#
_cell.length_a   1.000
_cell.length_b   1.000
_cell.length_c   1.000
_cell.angle_alpha   90.00
_cell.angle_beta   90.00
_cell.angle_gamma   90.00
#
_symmetry.space_group_name_H-M   'P 1'
#
loop_
_entity.id
_entity.type
_entity.pdbx_description
1 polymer ?
#
loop_
_entity_poly.entity_id
_entity_poly.type
_entity_poly.pdbx_seq_one_letter_code
_entity_poly.pdbx_strand_id
1 'polypeptide(L)'
;MDRRIAKLVKAQPMISSQEGIKERTLQLTVSTGTIRSRLGEINLPARSPRKVPLLNKRHVQKRLEFAKNTLSGPRRNGVNILWTDESKVLLFGQHIHINLIR
;
A
#
# COMPACT_ATOMS: atom_id res chain seq x y z
N MET A 1 4.22 -24.54 10.68
CA MET A 1 5.02 -23.30 10.76
C MET A 1 4.36 -22.17 9.96
N ASP A 2 4.00 -22.43 8.70
CA ASP A 2 3.53 -21.40 7.75
C ASP A 2 2.21 -20.73 8.16
N ARG A 3 1.26 -21.48 8.76
CA ARG A 3 0.02 -20.90 9.30
C ARG A 3 0.26 -19.85 10.40
N ARG A 4 1.30 -20.05 11.23
CA ARG A 4 1.64 -19.12 12.33
C ARG A 4 2.28 -17.85 11.77
N ILE A 5 3.24 -18.01 10.85
CA ILE A 5 3.89 -16.89 10.15
C ILE A 5 2.85 -16.09 9.37
N ALA A 6 1.96 -16.75 8.62
CA ALA A 6 0.91 -16.11 7.85
C ALA A 6 -0.06 -15.31 8.74
N LYS A 7 -0.49 -15.86 9.88
CA LYS A 7 -1.37 -15.17 10.83
C LYS A 7 -0.69 -13.92 11.40
N LEU A 8 0.60 -14.01 11.72
CA LEU A 8 1.38 -12.92 12.28
C LEU A 8 1.60 -11.79 11.27
N VAL A 9 1.99 -12.12 10.03
CA VAL A 9 2.18 -11.14 8.95
C VAL A 9 0.86 -10.46 8.57
N LYS A 10 -0.27 -11.19 8.57
CA LYS A 10 -1.59 -10.58 8.32
C LYS A 10 -2.03 -9.63 9.44
N ALA A 11 -1.70 -9.93 10.69
CA ALA A 11 -2.00 -9.04 11.82
C ALA A 11 -1.09 -7.79 11.83
N GLN A 12 0.16 -7.94 11.41
CA GLN A 12 1.17 -6.87 11.38
C GLN A 12 1.88 -6.85 10.02
N PRO A 13 1.30 -6.21 8.99
CA PRO A 13 1.83 -6.27 7.62
C PRO A 13 3.16 -5.52 7.43
N MET A 14 3.55 -4.65 8.37
CA MET A 14 4.82 -3.90 8.31
C MET A 14 5.96 -4.60 9.06
N ILE A 15 5.77 -5.85 9.50
CA ILE A 15 6.77 -6.54 10.31
C ILE A 15 7.97 -7.01 9.47
N SER A 16 9.18 -6.80 9.98
CA SER A 16 10.42 -7.27 9.35
C SER A 16 10.60 -8.78 9.48
N SER A 17 11.18 -9.41 8.45
CA SER A 17 11.57 -10.83 8.51
C SER A 17 12.72 -11.10 9.49
N GLN A 18 13.61 -10.12 9.71
CA GLN A 18 14.83 -10.29 10.52
C GLN A 18 14.55 -10.28 12.02
N GLU A 19 13.97 -9.21 12.52
CA GLU A 19 13.72 -9.04 13.96
C GLU A 19 12.29 -9.53 14.28
N GLY A 20 11.28 -9.04 13.57
CA GLY A 20 9.90 -9.28 13.98
C GLY A 20 9.36 -10.70 13.77
N ILE A 21 9.58 -11.33 12.61
CA ILE A 21 9.03 -12.69 12.37
C ILE A 21 9.90 -13.74 13.05
N LYS A 22 11.23 -13.63 12.94
CA LYS A 22 12.15 -14.64 13.49
C LYS A 22 12.07 -14.73 15.02
N GLU A 23 12.03 -13.60 15.72
CA GLU A 23 11.98 -13.59 17.20
C GLU A 23 10.60 -14.00 17.73
N ARG A 24 9.53 -13.62 17.02
CA ARG A 24 8.14 -13.74 17.52
C ARG A 24 7.45 -15.04 17.08
N THR A 25 7.97 -15.73 16.06
CA THR A 25 7.27 -16.88 15.45
C THR A 25 7.74 -18.25 15.91
N LEU A 26 8.15 -18.36 17.18
CA LEU A 26 8.70 -19.55 17.87
C LEU A 26 10.21 -19.51 17.88
N GLN A 27 10.78 -19.84 19.05
CA GLN A 27 12.18 -20.07 19.41
C GLN A 27 12.93 -21.04 18.46
N LEU A 28 12.89 -20.79 17.16
CA LEU A 28 13.40 -21.62 16.08
C LEU A 28 14.47 -20.84 15.34
N THR A 29 15.63 -21.46 15.17
CA THR A 29 16.78 -20.89 14.44
C THR A 29 16.56 -20.99 12.93
N VAL A 30 15.51 -20.34 12.41
CA VAL A 30 15.25 -20.27 10.97
C VAL A 30 16.01 -19.11 10.32
N SER A 31 16.49 -19.33 9.11
CA SER A 31 17.07 -18.26 8.29
C SER A 31 15.98 -17.32 7.79
N THR A 32 16.33 -16.05 7.57
CA THR A 32 15.44 -15.04 6.99
C THR A 32 15.05 -15.39 5.56
N GLY A 33 15.94 -16.04 4.80
CA GLY A 33 15.68 -16.52 3.45
C GLY A 33 14.57 -17.58 3.40
N THR A 34 14.56 -18.49 4.37
CA THR A 34 13.49 -19.49 4.52
C THR A 34 12.14 -18.82 4.79
N ILE A 35 12.10 -17.83 5.70
CA ILE A 35 10.87 -17.08 6.00
C ILE A 35 10.34 -16.39 4.75
N ARG A 36 11.20 -15.68 3.99
CA ARG A 36 10.79 -14.99 2.75
C ARG A 36 10.31 -15.96 1.68
N SER A 37 10.99 -17.10 1.51
CA SER A 37 10.60 -18.12 0.52
C SER A 37 9.22 -18.71 0.83
N ARG A 38 8.98 -19.08 2.08
CA ARG A 38 7.68 -19.60 2.54
C ARG A 38 6.56 -18.57 2.43
N LEU A 39 6.86 -17.29 2.71
CA LEU A 39 5.93 -16.19 2.49
C LEU A 39 5.60 -16.00 1.00
N GLY A 40 6.58 -16.18 0.12
CA GLY A 40 6.40 -16.18 -1.34
C GLY A 40 5.50 -17.32 -1.80
N GLU A 41 5.73 -18.54 -1.33
CA GLU A 41 4.90 -19.73 -1.63
C GLU A 41 3.41 -19.52 -1.28
N ILE A 42 3.12 -18.77 -0.22
CA ILE A 42 1.75 -18.44 0.21
C ILE A 42 1.22 -17.11 -0.32
N ASN A 43 1.87 -16.53 -1.34
CA ASN A 43 1.49 -15.27 -1.99
C ASN A 43 1.45 -14.05 -1.06
N LEU A 44 2.35 -13.98 -0.09
CA LEU A 44 2.58 -12.82 0.78
C LEU A 44 3.98 -12.21 0.58
N PRO A 45 4.32 -11.73 -0.64
CA PRO A 45 5.60 -11.08 -0.88
C PRO A 45 5.70 -9.74 -0.15
N ALA A 46 6.92 -9.29 0.10
CA ALA A 46 7.17 -7.94 0.61
C ALA A 46 6.65 -6.87 -0.37
N ARG A 47 6.11 -5.78 0.18
CA ARG A 47 5.60 -4.63 -0.58
C ARG A 47 6.01 -3.33 0.11
N SER A 48 6.25 -2.30 -0.69
CA SER A 48 6.41 -0.94 -0.17
C SER A 48 5.03 -0.30 0.03
N PRO A 49 4.78 0.41 1.15
CA PRO A 49 3.55 1.16 1.34
C PRO A 49 3.32 2.19 0.23
N ARG A 50 2.08 2.32 -0.23
CA ARG A 50 1.72 3.34 -1.21
C ARG A 50 1.73 4.72 -0.54
N LYS A 51 2.41 5.71 -1.14
CA LYS A 51 2.31 7.12 -0.74
C LYS A 51 0.94 7.66 -1.14
N VAL A 52 0.08 7.92 -0.16
CA VAL A 52 -1.28 8.45 -0.37
C VAL A 52 -1.51 9.65 0.54
N PRO A 53 -2.32 10.64 0.12
CA PRO A 53 -2.68 11.74 1.01
C PRO A 53 -3.46 11.21 2.21
N LEU A 54 -3.14 11.72 3.40
CA LEU A 54 -3.88 11.40 4.62
C LEU A 54 -5.22 12.15 4.59
N LEU A 55 -6.32 11.40 4.69
CA LEU A 55 -7.66 11.97 4.61
C LEU A 55 -8.34 11.90 5.97
N ASN A 56 -8.90 13.04 6.40
CA ASN A 56 -9.79 13.09 7.54
C ASN A 56 -11.16 12.48 7.19
N LYS A 57 -11.91 12.02 8.19
CA LYS A 57 -13.26 11.43 8.02
C LYS A 57 -14.19 12.31 7.18
N ARG A 58 -14.17 13.63 7.41
CA ARG A 58 -14.94 14.63 6.64
C ARG A 58 -14.60 14.60 5.14
N HIS A 59 -13.32 14.47 4.78
CA HIS A 59 -12.90 14.40 3.37
C HIS A 59 -13.38 13.11 2.72
N VAL A 60 -13.27 11.98 3.43
CA VAL A 60 -13.74 10.68 2.94
C VAL A 60 -15.25 10.73 2.65
N GLN A 61 -16.05 11.25 3.57
CA GLN A 61 -17.49 11.38 3.38
C GLN A 61 -17.84 12.23 2.15
N LYS A 62 -17.27 13.44 2.04
CA LYS A 62 -17.52 14.33 0.90
C LYS A 62 -17.13 13.69 -0.44
N ARG A 63 -16.00 12.97 -0.49
CA ARG A 63 -15.56 12.28 -1.72
C ARG A 63 -16.52 11.15 -2.11
N LEU A 64 -17.04 10.41 -1.14
CA LEU A 64 -18.03 9.35 -1.39
C LEU A 64 -19.37 9.91 -1.86
N GLU A 65 -19.85 10.99 -1.23
CA GLU A 65 -21.08 11.69 -1.65
C GLU A 65 -20.94 12.25 -3.08
N PHE A 66 -19.81 12.92 -3.38
CA PHE A 66 -19.52 13.40 -4.72
C PHE A 66 -19.50 12.26 -5.75
N ALA A 67 -18.82 11.14 -5.44
CA ALA A 67 -18.73 10.00 -6.34
C ALA A 67 -20.11 9.37 -6.62
N LYS A 68 -20.94 9.20 -5.58
CA LYS A 68 -22.31 8.67 -5.72
C LYS A 68 -23.18 9.58 -6.59
N ASN A 69 -23.14 10.88 -6.34
CA ASN A 69 -23.93 11.88 -7.08
C ASN A 69 -23.47 12.02 -8.54
N THR A 70 -22.17 11.89 -8.79
CA THR A 70 -21.60 12.00 -10.14
C THR A 70 -21.88 10.74 -10.96
N LEU A 71 -21.87 9.56 -10.33
CA LEU A 71 -22.11 8.28 -10.99
C LEU A 71 -23.59 8.06 -11.36
N SER A 72 -24.53 8.63 -10.58
CA SER A 72 -25.98 8.51 -10.83
C SER A 72 -26.52 9.50 -11.86
N GLY A 73 -25.72 10.49 -12.29
CA GLY A 73 -26.11 11.49 -13.28
C GLY A 73 -26.16 10.95 -14.73
N PRO A 74 -26.85 11.65 -15.66
CA PRO A 74 -26.91 11.25 -17.05
C PRO A 74 -25.52 11.15 -17.70
N ARG A 75 -25.32 10.12 -18.54
CA ARG A 75 -24.03 9.78 -19.20
C ARG A 75 -23.35 10.94 -19.95
N ARG A 76 -24.05 12.01 -20.27
CA ARG A 76 -23.56 13.18 -21.03
C ARG A 76 -22.92 14.27 -20.17
N ASN A 77 -22.93 14.14 -18.83
CA ASN A 77 -22.46 15.19 -17.92
C ASN A 77 -20.97 15.53 -18.06
N GLY A 78 -20.14 14.64 -18.62
CA GLY A 78 -18.71 14.87 -18.79
C GLY A 78 -18.33 15.76 -19.98
N VAL A 79 -19.25 16.04 -20.92
CA VAL A 79 -18.93 16.75 -22.18
C VAL A 79 -18.79 18.27 -21.95
N ASN A 80 -19.39 18.81 -20.89
CA ASN A 80 -19.40 20.25 -20.59
C ASN A 80 -18.59 20.62 -19.34
N ILE A 81 -17.65 19.78 -18.89
CA ILE A 81 -16.83 20.08 -17.71
C ILE A 81 -15.45 20.59 -18.15
N LEU A 82 -15.16 21.85 -17.83
CA LEU A 82 -13.82 22.41 -17.92
C LEU A 82 -13.11 22.23 -16.57
N TRP A 83 -12.03 21.44 -16.56
CA TRP A 83 -11.20 21.24 -15.38
C TRP A 83 -10.05 22.25 -15.34
N THR A 84 -9.78 22.80 -14.17
CA THR A 84 -8.66 23.73 -13.93
C THR A 84 -7.86 23.26 -12.73
N ASP A 85 -6.54 23.26 -12.83
CA ASP A 85 -5.61 22.97 -11.74
C ASP A 85 -4.27 23.66 -11.99
N GLU A 86 -3.49 23.85 -10.94
CA GLU A 86 -2.14 24.40 -11.02
C GLU A 86 -1.12 23.30 -10.76
N SER A 87 -0.02 23.29 -11.51
CA SER A 87 1.04 22.30 -11.32
C SER A 87 2.41 22.94 -11.49
N LYS A 88 3.36 22.50 -10.65
CA LYS A 88 4.74 22.97 -10.71
C LYS A 88 5.53 22.16 -11.74
N VAL A 89 6.08 22.84 -12.75
CA VAL A 89 7.00 22.24 -13.72
C VAL A 89 8.44 22.46 -13.24
N LEU A 90 9.22 21.39 -13.15
CA LEU A 90 10.64 21.43 -12.75
C LEU A 90 11.51 21.10 -13.97
N LEU A 91 12.56 21.90 -14.20
CA LEU A 91 13.50 21.72 -15.32
C LEU A 91 14.35 20.44 -15.18
N PHE A 92 14.64 20.04 -13.94
CA PHE A 92 15.32 18.78 -13.62
C PHE A 92 14.53 18.08 -12.50
N GLY A 93 14.24 16.79 -12.68
CA GLY A 93 13.60 15.98 -11.65
C GLY A 93 14.54 15.71 -10.48
N GLN A 94 14.04 15.73 -9.24
CA GLN A 94 14.79 15.14 -8.13
C GLN A 94 14.97 13.65 -8.42
N HIS A 95 16.21 13.15 -8.38
CA HIS A 95 16.49 11.72 -8.40
C HIS A 95 15.80 11.08 -7.19
N ILE A 96 14.57 10.61 -7.39
CA ILE A 96 13.91 9.76 -6.42
C ILE A 96 14.63 8.42 -6.55
N HIS A 97 15.69 8.21 -5.76
CA HIS A 97 16.24 6.89 -5.53
C HIS A 97 15.11 6.06 -4.90
N ILE A 98 14.30 5.44 -5.74
CA ILE A 98 13.49 4.28 -5.36
C ILE A 98 14.52 3.20 -5.05
N ASN A 99 14.94 3.15 -3.79
CA ASN A 99 15.64 1.99 -3.26
C ASN A 99 14.66 0.81 -3.42
N LEU A 100 14.81 0.09 -4.53
CA LEU A 100 14.35 -1.29 -4.61
C LEU A 100 15.19 -2.03 -3.57
N ILE A 101 14.67 -2.15 -2.35
CA ILE A 101 15.21 -3.12 -1.40
C ILE A 101 14.87 -4.49 -2.02
N ARG A 102 15.89 -5.10 -2.61
CA ARG A 102 15.87 -6.45 -3.18
C ARG A 102 15.93 -7.51 -2.07
#